data_AF-A0ABD1M6S7-F1
#
_entry.id   AF-A0ABD1M6S7-F1
#
_cell.length_a   1.000
_cell.length_b   1.000
_cell.length_c   1.000
_cell.angle_alpha   90.00
_cell.angle_beta   90.00
_cell.angle_gamma   90.00
#
_symmetry.space_group_name_H-M   'P 1'
#
loop_
_entity.id
_entity.type
_entity.pdbx_description
1 polymer ?
#
loop_
_entity_poly.entity_id
_entity_poly.type
_entity_poly.pdbx_seq_one_letter_code
_entity_poly.pdbx_strand_id
1 'polypeptide(L)'
;MSDVRRPCVSFPADIWGDTFLQLASNQSKEVDDNVKQQAQSLKENVKMIFKSFTNQNIMQNLKFIDLLQRFGISYEFQHEIDQALEEIHNTCNEDDSHHSPSLLFRLLRQQGYEISSSIFNKLKDDQGNFNETLANNIQGLCDLYEAAHLRTHKDDILEEAYNFSKTHLEFLANNVNQSLAIKINHCLKRPFNKSLPRFEARFHMIIYEQDSSHNETLLTFAEMHFDILQKMHQKEIGNITKWWRKSTLVAKVPYVRDRVVKTFLLEIWKLPLKIWFLFLM
;
A
#
# COMPACT_ATOMS: atom_id res chain seq x y z
N MET A 1 0.07 18.30 53.25
CA MET A 1 0.08 17.88 51.84
C MET A 1 1.31 18.48 51.20
N SER A 2 2.22 17.66 50.68
CA SER A 2 3.41 18.14 49.97
C SER A 2 2.99 18.96 48.74
N ASP A 3 3.60 20.12 48.55
CA ASP A 3 3.38 21.00 47.41
C ASP A 3 3.89 20.32 46.13
N VAL A 4 2.98 19.66 45.40
CA VAL A 4 3.33 18.93 44.17
C VAL A 4 3.45 19.94 43.02
N ARG A 5 4.68 20.38 42.73
CA ARG A 5 4.98 21.18 41.53
C ARG A 5 4.91 20.30 40.28
N ARG A 6 3.94 20.60 39.40
CA ARG A 6 3.85 19.96 38.08
C ARG A 6 4.80 20.64 37.09
N PRO A 7 5.45 19.89 36.19
CA PRO A 7 6.24 20.47 35.10
C PRO A 7 5.37 21.42 34.25
N CYS A 8 5.91 22.58 33.89
CA CYS A 8 5.28 23.44 32.89
C CYS A 8 5.49 22.80 31.52
N VAL A 9 4.40 22.41 30.85
CA VAL A 9 4.44 21.80 29.53
C VAL A 9 3.71 22.71 28.56
N SER A 10 4.37 23.09 27.47
CA SER A 10 3.78 23.83 26.37
C SER A 10 3.81 22.98 25.11
N PHE A 11 2.64 22.61 24.60
CA PHE A 11 2.50 21.93 23.32
C PHE A 11 1.98 22.91 22.26
N PRO A 12 2.47 22.82 21.00
CA PRO A 12 1.89 23.59 19.92
C PRO A 12 0.40 23.27 19.76
N ALA A 13 -0.40 24.29 19.45
CA ALA A 13 -1.81 24.13 19.14
C ALA A 13 -2.05 23.12 18.01
N ASP A 14 -3.25 22.56 17.94
CA ASP A 14 -3.64 21.70 16.83
C ASP A 14 -3.72 22.52 15.53
N ILE A 15 -3.05 22.06 14.49
CA ILE A 15 -2.98 22.76 13.18
C ILE A 15 -4.31 22.71 12.42
N TRP A 16 -5.17 21.75 12.77
CA TRP A 16 -6.44 21.53 12.08
C TRP A 16 -7.59 22.35 12.66
N GLY A 17 -7.44 22.84 13.90
CA GLY A 17 -8.44 23.66 14.58
C GLY A 17 -9.84 23.04 14.48
N ASP A 18 -10.77 23.78 13.87
CA ASP A 18 -12.16 23.39 13.69
C ASP A 18 -12.53 22.99 12.25
N THR A 19 -11.53 22.81 11.39
CA THR A 19 -11.70 22.49 9.96
C THR A 19 -12.67 21.33 9.73
N PHE A 20 -12.56 20.28 10.54
CA PHE A 20 -13.38 19.07 10.39
C PHE A 20 -14.76 19.16 11.09
N LEU A 21 -15.02 20.17 11.93
CA LEU A 21 -16.33 20.30 12.59
C LEU A 21 -17.47 20.53 11.60
N GLN A 22 -17.19 21.22 10.50
CA GLN A 22 -18.18 21.46 9.45
C GLN A 22 -18.64 20.15 8.80
N LEU A 23 -17.76 19.15 8.70
CA LEU A 23 -18.10 17.82 8.16
C LEU A 23 -19.07 17.03 9.06
N ALA A 24 -19.17 17.40 10.34
CA ALA A 24 -20.10 16.81 11.30
C ALA A 24 -21.50 17.44 11.27
N SER A 25 -21.62 18.62 10.65
CA SER A 25 -22.81 19.48 10.63
C SER A 25 -23.45 19.52 9.25
N ASN A 26 -22.62 19.52 8.21
CA ASN A 26 -23.05 19.03 6.91
C ASN A 26 -23.48 17.59 7.17
N GLN A 27 -24.76 17.29 6.96
CA GLN A 27 -25.14 15.92 6.63
C GLN A 27 -24.26 15.57 5.43
N SER A 28 -23.09 14.96 5.65
CA SER A 28 -22.30 14.40 4.57
C SER A 28 -23.29 13.48 3.89
N LYS A 29 -23.82 13.89 2.73
CA LYS A 29 -24.81 13.10 2.03
C LYS A 29 -24.19 11.73 1.95
N GLU A 30 -24.89 10.75 2.51
CA GLU A 30 -24.42 9.38 2.39
C GLU A 30 -24.12 9.15 0.92
N VAL A 31 -23.05 8.42 0.65
CA VAL A 31 -22.69 8.08 -0.72
C VAL A 31 -23.97 7.60 -1.39
N ASP A 32 -24.33 8.27 -2.48
CA ASP A 32 -25.55 7.98 -3.24
C ASP A 32 -25.62 6.49 -3.50
N ASP A 33 -26.79 5.88 -3.24
CA ASP A 33 -26.98 4.45 -3.41
C ASP A 33 -26.72 4.03 -4.87
N ASN A 34 -26.96 4.91 -5.84
CA ASN A 34 -26.57 4.70 -7.23
C ASN A 34 -25.05 4.56 -7.39
N VAL A 35 -24.26 5.40 -6.71
CA VAL A 35 -22.79 5.32 -6.73
C VAL A 35 -22.29 4.03 -6.06
N LYS A 36 -22.92 3.61 -4.96
CA LYS A 36 -22.59 2.32 -4.32
C LYS A 36 -22.90 1.14 -5.24
N GLN A 37 -24.05 1.15 -5.92
CA GLN A 37 -24.43 0.12 -6.88
C GLN A 37 -23.46 0.07 -8.07
N GLN A 38 -23.05 1.23 -8.59
CA GLN A 38 -22.05 1.31 -9.65
C GLN A 38 -20.70 0.76 -9.20
N ALA A 39 -20.23 1.11 -8.01
CA ALA A 39 -19.00 0.56 -7.43
C ALA A 39 -19.08 -0.96 -7.26
N GLN A 40 -20.23 -1.50 -6.84
CA GLN A 40 -20.44 -2.94 -6.73
C GLN A 40 -20.40 -3.64 -8.09
N SER A 41 -21.03 -3.06 -9.13
CA SER A 41 -20.97 -3.58 -10.49
C SER A 41 -19.53 -3.62 -11.02
N LEU A 42 -18.78 -2.53 -10.81
CA LEU A 42 -17.36 -2.45 -11.16
C LEU A 42 -16.52 -3.48 -10.39
N LYS A 43 -16.79 -3.69 -9.09
CA LYS A 43 -16.12 -4.71 -8.28
C LYS A 43 -16.29 -6.11 -8.87
N GLU A 44 -17.50 -6.48 -9.28
CA GLU A 44 -17.75 -7.78 -9.91
C GLU A 44 -17.03 -7.92 -11.26
N ASN A 45 -16.97 -6.85 -12.06
CA ASN A 45 -16.19 -6.86 -13.31
C ASN A 45 -14.69 -7.04 -13.05
N VAL A 46 -14.12 -6.32 -12.07
CA VAL A 46 -12.73 -6.48 -11.64
C VAL A 46 -12.47 -7.91 -11.14
N LYS A 47 -13.42 -8.50 -10.41
CA LYS A 47 -13.34 -9.89 -9.96
C LYS A 47 -13.36 -10.89 -11.13
N MET A 48 -14.15 -10.66 -12.17
CA MET A 48 -14.14 -11.48 -13.39
C MET A 48 -12.81 -11.37 -14.13
N ILE A 49 -12.26 -10.14 -14.24
CA ILE A 49 -10.93 -9.91 -14.80
C ILE A 49 -9.87 -10.66 -14.00
N PHE A 50 -9.94 -10.60 -12.67
CA PHE A 50 -8.98 -11.30 -11.82
C PHE A 50 -8.99 -12.82 -12.07
N LYS A 51 -10.19 -13.42 -12.09
CA LYS A 51 -10.39 -14.86 -12.31
C LYS A 51 -9.91 -15.34 -13.68
N SER A 52 -9.89 -14.47 -14.71
CA SER A 52 -9.40 -14.86 -16.04
C SER A 52 -7.89 -15.14 -16.02
N PHE A 53 -7.13 -14.51 -15.11
CA PHE A 53 -5.70 -14.74 -14.95
C PHE A 53 -5.36 -15.98 -14.13
N THR A 54 -6.19 -16.32 -13.13
CA THR A 54 -5.92 -17.38 -12.14
C THR A 54 -5.59 -18.73 -12.78
N ASN A 55 -6.19 -19.03 -13.93
CA ASN A 55 -6.02 -20.33 -14.61
C ASN A 55 -5.12 -20.29 -15.86
N GLN A 56 -4.61 -19.12 -16.25
CA GLN A 56 -3.97 -18.94 -17.56
C GLN A 56 -2.54 -18.43 -17.48
N ASN A 57 -2.22 -17.56 -16.51
CA ASN A 57 -0.91 -16.90 -16.49
C ASN A 57 -0.53 -16.40 -15.08
N ILE A 58 0.38 -17.13 -14.41
CA ILE A 58 0.90 -16.79 -13.07
C ILE A 58 1.49 -15.37 -13.05
N MET A 59 2.22 -14.94 -14.10
CA MET A 59 2.83 -13.61 -14.13
C MET A 59 1.76 -12.50 -14.18
N GLN A 60 0.71 -12.67 -15.00
CA GLN A 60 -0.39 -11.69 -15.03
C GLN A 60 -1.16 -11.67 -13.71
N ASN A 61 -1.37 -12.85 -13.11
CA ASN A 61 -1.99 -12.99 -11.80
C ASN A 61 -1.21 -12.22 -10.72
N LEU A 62 0.11 -12.43 -10.60
CA LEU A 62 0.98 -11.70 -9.67
C LEU A 62 0.94 -10.18 -9.92
N LYS A 63 1.04 -9.74 -11.18
CA LYS A 63 0.95 -8.31 -11.53
C LYS A 63 -0.40 -7.71 -11.14
N PHE A 64 -1.49 -8.46 -11.33
CA PHE A 64 -2.83 -7.99 -10.97
C PHE A 64 -3.00 -7.88 -9.46
N ILE A 65 -2.55 -8.88 -8.70
CA ILE A 65 -2.51 -8.82 -7.22
C ILE A 65 -1.72 -7.60 -6.76
N ASP A 66 -0.56 -7.34 -7.37
CA ASP A 66 0.25 -6.17 -7.04
C ASP A 66 -0.49 -4.85 -7.28
N LEU A 67 -1.21 -4.71 -8.40
CA LEU A 67 -2.03 -3.54 -8.69
C LEU A 67 -3.14 -3.35 -7.64
N LEU A 68 -3.85 -4.42 -7.27
CA LEU A 68 -4.87 -4.37 -6.22
C LEU A 68 -4.30 -3.89 -4.88
N GLN A 69 -3.11 -4.39 -4.50
CA GLN A 69 -2.40 -3.97 -3.29
C GLN A 69 -1.97 -2.50 -3.37
N ARG A 70 -1.36 -2.10 -4.49
CA ARG A 70 -0.88 -0.73 -4.73
C ARG A 70 -2.01 0.29 -4.74
N PHE A 71 -3.18 -0.07 -5.25
CA PHE A 71 -4.37 0.79 -5.24
C PHE A 71 -5.11 0.80 -3.88
N GLY A 72 -4.68 -0.03 -2.92
CA GLY A 72 -5.30 -0.10 -1.60
C GLY A 72 -6.71 -0.70 -1.62
N ILE A 73 -7.01 -1.53 -2.61
CA ILE A 73 -8.31 -2.22 -2.78
C ILE A 73 -8.18 -3.74 -2.65
N SER A 74 -6.99 -4.28 -2.38
CA SER A 74 -6.74 -5.71 -2.23
C SER A 74 -7.65 -6.39 -1.21
N TYR A 75 -8.03 -5.68 -0.14
CA TYR A 75 -8.89 -6.22 0.90
C TYR A 75 -10.31 -6.57 0.41
N GLU A 76 -10.78 -5.95 -0.69
CA GLU A 76 -12.07 -6.27 -1.33
C GLU A 76 -12.05 -7.61 -2.07
N PHE A 77 -10.85 -8.16 -2.33
CA PHE A 77 -10.58 -9.39 -3.08
C PHE A 77 -9.73 -10.37 -2.27
N GLN A 78 -9.78 -10.29 -0.95
CA GLN A 78 -8.87 -11.02 -0.07
C GLN A 78 -8.95 -12.53 -0.30
N HIS A 79 -10.16 -13.08 -0.44
CA HIS A 79 -10.37 -14.50 -0.71
C HIS A 79 -9.74 -14.93 -2.04
N GLU A 80 -9.94 -14.15 -3.09
CA GLU A 80 -9.37 -14.43 -4.41
C GLU A 80 -7.84 -14.34 -4.42
N ILE A 81 -7.28 -13.36 -3.70
CA ILE A 81 -5.83 -13.21 -3.54
C ILE A 81 -5.24 -14.40 -2.77
N ASP A 82 -5.88 -14.80 -1.67
CA ASP A 82 -5.39 -15.90 -0.83
C ASP A 82 -5.40 -17.21 -1.61
N GLN A 83 -6.50 -17.51 -2.31
CA GLN A 83 -6.61 -18.69 -3.17
C GLN A 83 -5.56 -18.66 -4.29
N ALA A 84 -5.40 -17.53 -4.98
CA ALA A 84 -4.44 -17.41 -6.08
C ALA A 84 -2.99 -17.60 -5.60
N LEU A 85 -2.62 -17.03 -4.46
CA LEU A 85 -1.26 -17.15 -3.92
C LEU A 85 -0.99 -18.55 -3.35
N GLU A 86 -2.00 -19.22 -2.78
CA GLU A 86 -1.91 -20.63 -2.38
C GLU A 86 -1.66 -21.54 -3.60
N GLU A 87 -2.43 -21.37 -4.66
CA GLU A 87 -2.27 -22.13 -5.91
C GLU A 87 -0.88 -21.88 -6.53
N ILE A 88 -0.44 -20.62 -6.58
CA ILE A 88 0.90 -20.26 -7.08
C ILE A 88 1.99 -20.88 -6.20
N HIS A 89 1.86 -20.83 -4.86
CA HIS A 89 2.85 -21.40 -3.96
C HIS A 89 2.99 -22.92 -4.15
N ASN A 90 1.86 -23.62 -4.29
CA ASN A 90 1.83 -25.07 -4.46
C ASN A 90 2.32 -25.54 -5.84
N THR A 91 2.21 -24.71 -6.87
CA THR A 91 2.56 -25.08 -8.26
C THR A 91 3.91 -24.54 -8.72
N CYS A 92 4.41 -23.48 -8.08
CA CYS A 92 5.65 -22.84 -8.49
C CYS A 92 6.84 -23.70 -8.07
N ASN A 93 7.40 -24.44 -9.02
CA ASN A 93 8.72 -25.01 -8.84
C ASN A 93 9.75 -23.87 -8.89
N GLU A 94 10.72 -23.87 -7.98
CA GLU A 94 11.79 -22.86 -7.95
C GLU A 94 12.58 -22.80 -9.26
N ASP A 95 12.43 -23.77 -10.18
CA ASP A 95 13.10 -23.85 -11.48
C ASP A 95 12.32 -23.26 -12.67
N ASP A 96 11.02 -22.95 -12.54
CA ASP A 96 10.24 -22.44 -13.68
C ASP A 96 10.66 -21.01 -14.08
N SER A 97 10.98 -20.82 -15.36
CA SER A 97 11.78 -19.70 -15.89
C SER A 97 10.98 -18.46 -16.31
N HIS A 98 9.69 -18.38 -16.03
CA HIS A 98 8.79 -17.41 -16.67
C HIS A 98 8.23 -16.32 -15.73
N HIS A 99 8.70 -16.26 -14.49
CA HIS A 99 8.14 -15.36 -13.47
C HIS A 99 9.15 -14.29 -13.06
N SER A 100 8.67 -13.09 -12.73
CA SER A 100 9.47 -12.05 -12.07
C SER A 100 9.80 -12.56 -10.65
N PRO A 101 11.04 -13.02 -10.38
CA PRO A 101 11.36 -13.70 -9.11
C PRO A 101 11.14 -12.77 -7.92
N SER A 102 11.46 -11.49 -8.10
CA SER A 102 11.29 -10.45 -7.09
C SER A 102 9.83 -10.23 -6.72
N LEU A 103 8.93 -10.16 -7.71
CA LEU A 103 7.51 -9.94 -7.45
C LEU A 103 6.86 -11.15 -6.77
N LEU A 104 7.17 -12.35 -7.27
CA LEU A 104 6.71 -13.62 -6.68
C LEU A 104 7.15 -13.73 -5.22
N PHE A 105 8.45 -13.56 -4.97
CA PHE A 105 9.03 -13.60 -3.64
C PHE A 105 8.36 -12.60 -2.70
N ARG A 106 8.18 -11.35 -3.16
CA ARG A 106 7.54 -10.30 -2.36
C ARG A 106 6.11 -10.67 -1.99
N LEU A 107 5.27 -11.04 -2.96
CA LEU A 107 3.85 -11.31 -2.72
C LEU A 107 3.63 -12.53 -1.82
N LEU A 108 4.38 -13.62 -2.04
CA LEU A 108 4.29 -14.81 -1.19
C LEU A 108 4.74 -14.54 0.24
N ARG A 109 5.91 -13.90 0.41
CA ARG A 109 6.46 -13.63 1.74
C ARG A 109 5.65 -12.60 2.53
N GLN A 110 5.03 -11.63 1.86
CA GLN A 110 4.05 -10.71 2.47
C GLN A 110 2.83 -11.44 3.06
N GLN A 111 2.39 -12.55 2.46
CA GLN A 111 1.29 -13.37 2.99
C GLN A 111 1.75 -14.45 3.98
N GLY A 112 3.06 -14.53 4.27
CA GLY A 112 3.61 -15.49 5.22
C GLY A 112 3.95 -16.85 4.62
N TYR A 113 3.91 -17.02 3.30
CA TYR A 113 4.39 -18.24 2.67
C TYR A 113 5.92 -18.34 2.76
N GLU A 114 6.41 -19.54 3.05
CA GLU A 114 7.83 -19.84 2.99
C GLU A 114 8.27 -19.96 1.53
N ILE A 115 9.29 -19.18 1.16
CA ILE A 115 9.90 -19.19 -0.17
C ILE A 115 11.41 -18.97 0.03
N SER A 116 12.24 -19.76 -0.65
CA SER A 116 13.68 -19.63 -0.51
C SER A 116 14.21 -18.38 -1.20
N SER A 117 15.17 -17.70 -0.57
CA SER A 117 15.89 -16.60 -1.21
C SER A 117 16.82 -17.09 -2.33
N SER A 118 17.05 -18.40 -2.48
CA SER A 118 17.79 -18.99 -3.62
C SER A 118 17.16 -18.66 -4.97
N ILE A 119 15.86 -18.32 -5.01
CA ILE A 119 15.18 -17.92 -6.25
C ILE A 119 15.87 -16.71 -6.94
N PHE A 120 16.57 -15.87 -6.17
CA PHE A 120 17.33 -14.74 -6.70
C PHE A 120 18.63 -15.15 -7.40
N ASN A 121 19.11 -16.39 -7.28
CA ASN A 121 20.26 -16.88 -8.05
C ASN A 121 19.98 -16.85 -9.56
N LYS A 122 18.71 -16.93 -9.98
CA LYS A 122 18.30 -16.75 -11.39
C LYS A 122 18.60 -15.36 -11.94
N LEU A 123 18.77 -14.38 -11.05
CA LEU A 123 19.11 -13.00 -11.40
C LEU A 123 20.61 -12.76 -11.39
N LYS A 124 21.42 -13.79 -11.11
CA LYS A 124 22.87 -13.71 -11.06
C LYS A 124 23.51 -14.20 -12.36
N ASP A 125 24.71 -13.70 -12.64
CA ASP A 125 25.58 -14.16 -13.71
C ASP A 125 26.41 -15.39 -13.28
N ASP A 126 27.21 -15.93 -14.22
CA ASP A 126 28.07 -17.10 -13.98
C ASP A 126 29.18 -16.82 -12.95
N GLN A 127 29.46 -15.54 -12.66
CA GLN A 127 30.41 -15.09 -11.64
C GLN A 127 29.75 -14.98 -10.25
N GLY A 128 28.43 -15.19 -10.15
CA GLY A 128 27.67 -15.11 -8.91
C GLY A 128 27.27 -13.69 -8.49
N ASN A 129 27.42 -12.70 -9.37
CA ASN A 129 26.99 -11.32 -9.14
C ASN A 129 25.61 -11.09 -9.76
N PHE A 130 24.85 -10.11 -9.26
CA PHE A 130 23.60 -9.73 -9.93
C PHE A 130 23.87 -9.23 -11.34
N ASN A 131 23.13 -9.77 -12.31
CA ASN A 131 23.39 -9.55 -13.72
C ASN A 131 23.15 -8.08 -14.10
N GLU A 132 24.18 -7.42 -14.62
CA GLU A 132 24.13 -6.01 -15.04
C GLU A 132 23.07 -5.71 -16.11
N THR A 133 22.61 -6.71 -16.87
CA THR A 133 21.48 -6.51 -17.81
C THR A 133 20.18 -6.13 -17.10
N LEU A 134 20.01 -6.51 -15.82
CA LEU A 134 18.89 -6.07 -14.99
C LEU A 134 18.91 -4.57 -14.76
N ALA A 135 20.07 -3.91 -14.84
CA ALA A 135 20.20 -2.47 -14.70
C ALA A 135 19.35 -1.70 -15.74
N ASN A 136 19.07 -2.31 -16.89
CA ASN A 136 18.26 -1.70 -17.94
C ASN A 136 16.74 -1.88 -17.72
N ASN A 137 16.32 -2.73 -16.78
CA ASN A 137 14.91 -2.96 -16.45
C ASN A 137 14.52 -2.24 -15.16
N ILE A 138 14.08 -0.98 -15.29
CA ILE A 138 13.67 -0.14 -14.16
C ILE A 138 12.61 -0.82 -13.28
N GLN A 139 11.61 -1.48 -13.88
CA GLN A 139 10.57 -2.15 -13.10
C GLN A 139 11.14 -3.36 -12.35
N GLY A 140 11.99 -4.15 -13.00
CA GLY A 140 12.67 -5.29 -12.36
C GLY A 140 13.56 -4.87 -11.19
N LEU A 141 14.27 -3.74 -11.31
CA LEU A 141 15.05 -3.16 -10.22
C LEU A 141 14.19 -2.69 -9.05
N CYS A 142 13.07 -2.00 -9.34
CA CYS A 142 12.12 -1.59 -8.31
C CYS A 142 11.53 -2.80 -7.58
N ASP A 143 11.14 -3.85 -8.32
CA ASP A 143 10.60 -5.08 -7.73
C ASP A 143 11.66 -5.77 -6.85
N LEU A 144 12.92 -5.84 -7.32
CA LEU A 144 14.04 -6.41 -6.57
C LEU A 144 14.34 -5.60 -5.30
N TYR A 145 14.36 -4.27 -5.39
CA TYR A 145 14.54 -3.37 -4.25
C TYR A 145 13.43 -3.56 -3.22
N GLU A 146 12.17 -3.61 -3.65
CA GLU A 146 11.02 -3.82 -2.77
C GLU A 146 11.03 -5.21 -2.11
N ALA A 147 11.42 -6.26 -2.85
CA ALA A 147 11.54 -7.61 -2.33
C ALA A 147 12.66 -7.73 -1.30
N ALA A 148 13.80 -7.06 -1.52
CA ALA A 148 14.93 -7.07 -0.61
C ALA A 148 14.62 -6.45 0.77
N HIS A 149 13.62 -5.58 0.88
CA HIS A 149 13.14 -5.09 2.18
C HIS A 149 12.47 -6.15 3.06
N LEU A 150 12.13 -7.33 2.51
CA LEU A 150 11.54 -8.47 3.24
C LEU A 150 12.58 -9.49 3.73
N ARG A 151 13.86 -9.14 3.66
CA ARG A 151 14.95 -10.00 4.12
C ARG A 151 14.87 -10.32 5.61
N THR A 152 15.24 -11.54 5.93
CA THR A 152 15.48 -12.03 7.29
C THR A 152 16.97 -12.28 7.49
N HIS A 153 17.37 -12.68 8.71
CA HIS A 153 18.77 -13.00 9.03
C HIS A 153 19.33 -14.22 8.28
N LYS A 154 18.50 -14.96 7.53
CA LYS A 154 18.91 -16.12 6.73
C LYS A 154 19.08 -15.80 5.24
N ASP A 155 18.76 -14.58 4.82
CA ASP A 155 18.64 -14.22 3.40
C ASP A 155 19.81 -13.31 2.95
N ASP A 156 21.07 -13.77 3.07
CA ASP A 156 22.25 -12.95 2.75
C ASP A 156 22.22 -12.40 1.31
N ILE A 157 21.70 -13.19 0.36
CA ILE A 157 21.51 -12.79 -1.04
C ILE A 157 20.62 -11.54 -1.20
N LEU A 158 19.71 -11.28 -0.26
CA LEU A 158 18.86 -10.09 -0.30
C LEU A 158 19.58 -8.83 0.19
N GLU A 159 20.67 -8.96 0.96
CA GLU A 159 21.54 -7.82 1.25
C GLU A 159 22.28 -7.38 -0.01
N GLU A 160 22.81 -8.34 -0.77
CA GLU A 160 23.41 -8.09 -2.07
C GLU A 160 22.38 -7.49 -3.05
N ALA A 161 21.17 -8.07 -3.11
CA ALA A 161 20.07 -7.56 -3.96
C ALA A 161 19.69 -6.12 -3.62
N TYR A 162 19.63 -5.79 -2.32
CA TYR A 162 19.34 -4.44 -1.85
C TYR A 162 20.41 -3.46 -2.33
N ASN A 163 21.68 -3.77 -2.12
CA ASN A 163 22.79 -2.89 -2.50
C ASN A 163 22.88 -2.71 -4.03
N PHE A 164 22.74 -3.80 -4.79
CA PHE A 164 22.73 -3.77 -6.24
C PHE A 164 21.58 -2.91 -6.78
N SER A 165 20.34 -3.20 -6.37
CA SER A 165 19.16 -2.50 -6.86
C SER A 165 19.15 -1.04 -6.46
N LYS A 166 19.53 -0.72 -5.21
CA LYS A 166 19.61 0.66 -4.73
C LYS A 166 20.60 1.50 -5.53
N THR A 167 21.82 0.98 -5.73
CA THR A 167 22.88 1.70 -6.47
C THR A 167 22.44 2.04 -7.89
N HIS A 168 21.85 1.06 -8.58
CA HIS A 168 21.35 1.26 -9.94
C HIS A 168 20.15 2.21 -10.00
N LEU A 169 19.21 2.11 -9.06
CA LEU A 169 18.07 3.03 -8.98
C LEU A 169 18.54 4.46 -8.70
N GLU A 170 19.50 4.68 -7.79
CA GLU A 170 20.07 6.01 -7.51
C GLU A 170 20.80 6.58 -8.73
N PHE A 171 21.52 5.75 -9.49
CA PHE A 171 22.11 6.16 -10.75
C PHE A 171 21.04 6.54 -11.78
N LEU A 172 20.06 5.67 -12.02
CA LEU A 172 19.00 5.89 -13.01
C LEU A 172 18.13 7.11 -12.67
N ALA A 173 17.87 7.38 -11.39
CA ALA A 173 17.10 8.55 -10.95
C ALA A 173 17.67 9.88 -11.48
N ASN A 174 18.98 9.95 -11.76
CA ASN A 174 19.66 11.12 -12.29
C ASN A 174 19.84 11.11 -13.82
N ASN A 175 19.54 10.00 -14.50
CA ASN A 175 19.90 9.77 -15.91
C ASN A 175 18.70 9.42 -16.82
N VAL A 176 17.48 9.33 -16.28
CA VAL A 176 16.26 9.05 -17.06
C VAL A 176 15.37 10.29 -17.17
N ASN A 177 14.31 10.21 -17.99
CA ASN A 177 13.32 11.28 -18.11
C ASN A 177 12.61 11.55 -16.76
N GLN A 178 12.01 12.74 -16.65
CA GLN A 178 11.42 13.21 -15.39
C GLN A 178 10.31 12.29 -14.84
N SER A 179 9.46 11.70 -15.69
CA SER A 179 8.39 10.81 -15.24
C SER A 179 8.94 9.53 -14.60
N LEU A 180 9.91 8.89 -15.26
CA LEU A 180 10.59 7.70 -14.73
C LEU A 180 11.39 8.03 -13.47
N ALA A 181 12.06 9.19 -13.43
CA ALA A 181 12.81 9.64 -12.26
C ALA A 181 11.90 9.83 -11.04
N ILE A 182 10.67 10.33 -11.22
CA ILE A 182 9.67 10.43 -10.14
C ILE A 182 9.33 9.03 -9.59
N LYS A 183 9.06 8.07 -10.48
CA LYS A 183 8.75 6.68 -10.08
C LYS A 183 9.89 6.03 -9.30
N ILE A 184 11.13 6.21 -9.77
CA ILE A 184 12.33 5.67 -9.12
C ILE A 184 12.54 6.31 -7.74
N ASN A 185 12.53 7.64 -7.68
CA ASN A 185 12.69 8.38 -6.42
C ASN A 185 11.60 8.01 -5.41
N HIS A 186 10.38 7.75 -5.88
CA HIS A 186 9.29 7.29 -5.03
C HIS A 186 9.57 5.90 -4.46
N CYS A 187 9.97 4.94 -5.29
CA CYS A 187 10.36 3.60 -4.86
C CYS A 187 11.48 3.62 -3.80
N LEU A 188 12.54 4.41 -4.05
CA LEU A 188 13.67 4.55 -3.12
C LEU A 188 13.26 5.12 -1.76
N LYS A 189 12.42 6.16 -1.75
CA LYS A 189 11.97 6.86 -0.54
C LYS A 189 10.90 6.10 0.24
N ARG A 190 10.02 5.39 -0.46
CA ARG A 190 8.77 4.82 0.05
C ARG A 190 8.57 3.39 -0.45
N PRO A 191 9.44 2.43 -0.07
CA PRO A 191 9.24 1.04 -0.45
C PRO A 191 7.90 0.54 0.08
N PHE A 192 7.10 -0.14 -0.77
CA PHE A 192 5.71 -0.48 -0.48
C PHE A 192 5.50 -1.12 0.90
N ASN A 193 6.37 -2.06 1.29
CA ASN A 193 6.32 -2.77 2.58
C ASN A 193 6.53 -1.90 3.83
N LYS A 194 7.06 -0.69 3.68
CA LYS A 194 7.29 0.27 4.78
C LYS A 194 6.38 1.49 4.65
N SER A 195 5.52 1.50 3.64
CA SER A 195 4.60 2.59 3.33
C SER A 195 3.18 2.21 3.74
N LEU A 196 2.34 3.22 3.92
CA LEU A 196 0.94 3.03 4.25
C LEU A 196 0.17 2.92 2.93
N PRO A 197 -0.45 1.77 2.58
CA PRO A 197 -1.03 1.53 1.25
C PRO A 197 -1.97 2.64 0.80
N ARG A 198 -2.76 3.20 1.73
CA ARG A 198 -3.69 4.29 1.44
C ARG A 198 -3.03 5.60 1.03
N PHE A 199 -1.84 5.91 1.54
CA PHE A 199 -1.06 7.09 1.13
C PHE A 199 -0.50 6.93 -0.28
N GLU A 200 -0.10 5.70 -0.62
CA GLU A 200 0.55 5.39 -1.89
C GLU A 200 -0.46 5.14 -3.03
N ALA A 201 -1.72 4.79 -2.70
CA ALA A 201 -2.75 4.46 -3.67
C ALA A 201 -2.94 5.50 -4.78
N ARG A 202 -3.10 6.78 -4.40
CA ARG A 202 -3.27 7.88 -5.38
C ARG A 202 -2.06 8.03 -6.29
N PHE A 203 -0.85 7.90 -5.74
CA PHE A 203 0.36 7.96 -6.55
C PHE A 203 0.38 6.81 -7.57
N HIS A 204 0.08 5.60 -7.13
CA HIS A 204 0.04 4.44 -8.03
C HIS A 204 -1.06 4.53 -9.09
N MET A 205 -2.25 5.07 -8.75
CA MET A 205 -3.33 5.32 -9.72
C MET A 205 -2.87 6.29 -10.83
N ILE A 206 -2.25 7.42 -10.46
CA ILE A 206 -1.74 8.41 -11.42
C ILE A 206 -0.68 7.81 -12.35
N ILE A 207 0.23 6.99 -11.80
CA ILE A 207 1.25 6.33 -12.62
C ILE A 207 0.65 5.25 -13.52
N TYR A 208 -0.39 4.55 -13.06
CA TYR A 208 -1.08 3.54 -13.85
C TYR A 208 -1.90 4.13 -14.99
N GLU A 209 -2.58 5.26 -14.77
CA GLU A 209 -3.33 5.99 -15.80
C GLU A 209 -2.44 6.40 -17.00
N GLN A 210 -1.15 6.65 -16.75
CA GLN A 210 -0.18 7.00 -17.79
C GLN A 210 0.24 5.80 -18.66
N ASP A 211 0.00 4.57 -18.23
CA ASP A 211 0.32 3.36 -19.00
C ASP A 211 -0.71 3.19 -20.13
N SER A 212 -0.26 3.10 -21.38
CA SER A 212 -1.15 2.88 -22.53
C SER A 212 -1.93 1.56 -22.49
N SER A 213 -1.49 0.61 -21.66
CA SER A 213 -2.09 -0.72 -21.51
C SER A 213 -2.94 -0.87 -20.24
N HIS A 214 -3.20 0.23 -19.51
CA HIS A 214 -3.95 0.18 -18.27
C HIS A 214 -5.39 -0.31 -18.47
N ASN A 215 -5.90 -1.03 -17.48
CA ASN A 215 -7.28 -1.48 -17.46
C ASN A 215 -8.17 -0.39 -16.86
N GLU A 216 -8.97 0.26 -17.71
CA GLU A 216 -9.86 1.36 -17.31
C GLU A 216 -10.90 0.93 -16.26
N THR A 217 -11.41 -0.31 -16.33
CA THR A 217 -12.38 -0.82 -15.35
C THR A 217 -11.77 -0.92 -13.96
N LEU A 218 -10.54 -1.44 -13.86
CA LEU A 218 -9.79 -1.51 -12.60
C LEU A 218 -9.50 -0.11 -12.05
N LEU A 219 -9.02 0.80 -12.89
CA LEU A 219 -8.70 2.17 -12.47
C LEU A 219 -9.95 2.90 -11.97
N THR A 220 -11.03 2.86 -12.75
CA THR A 220 -12.32 3.48 -12.39
C THR A 220 -12.87 2.93 -11.09
N PHE A 221 -12.79 1.60 -10.90
CA PHE A 221 -13.18 0.98 -9.65
C PHE A 221 -12.36 1.51 -8.47
N ALA A 222 -11.02 1.54 -8.63
CA ALA A 222 -10.10 1.96 -7.59
C ALA A 222 -10.32 3.43 -7.18
N GLU A 223 -10.54 4.32 -8.14
CA GLU A 223 -10.81 5.74 -7.88
C GLU A 223 -12.16 5.95 -7.18
N MET A 224 -13.22 5.32 -7.70
CA MET A 224 -14.54 5.40 -7.12
C MET A 224 -14.53 4.88 -5.68
N HIS A 225 -13.90 3.74 -5.47
CA HIS A 225 -13.74 3.13 -4.16
C HIS A 225 -12.92 4.03 -3.20
N PHE A 226 -11.86 4.66 -3.71
CA PHE A 226 -11.10 5.63 -2.94
C PHE A 226 -11.99 6.80 -2.47
N ASP A 227 -12.79 7.38 -3.35
CA ASP A 227 -13.66 8.52 -3.04
C ASP A 227 -14.79 8.16 -2.07
N ILE A 228 -15.36 6.96 -2.22
CA ILE A 228 -16.37 6.42 -1.29
C ILE A 228 -15.81 6.35 0.13
N LEU A 229 -14.65 5.69 0.30
CA LEU A 229 -14.00 5.58 1.60
C LEU A 229 -13.55 6.95 2.15
N GLN A 230 -13.08 7.85 1.29
CA GLN A 230 -12.71 9.20 1.71
C GLN A 230 -13.91 9.95 2.32
N LYS A 231 -15.10 9.83 1.71
CA LYS A 231 -16.34 10.41 2.25
C LYS A 231 -16.73 9.78 3.58
N MET A 232 -16.56 8.47 3.74
CA MET A 232 -16.79 7.79 5.02
C MET A 232 -15.85 8.33 6.11
N HIS A 233 -14.55 8.41 5.83
CA HIS A 233 -13.57 8.94 6.79
C HIS A 233 -13.78 10.42 7.11
N GLN A 234 -14.25 11.22 6.16
CA GLN A 234 -14.65 12.61 6.39
C GLN A 234 -15.82 12.73 7.38
N LYS A 235 -16.81 11.83 7.29
CA LYS A 235 -17.92 11.76 8.25
C LYS A 235 -17.42 11.34 9.64
N GLU A 236 -16.58 10.31 9.71
CA GLU A 236 -15.98 9.82 10.95
C GLU A 236 -15.15 10.90 11.66
N ILE A 237 -14.22 11.56 10.95
CA ILE A 237 -13.41 12.61 11.57
C ILE A 237 -14.26 13.79 12.02
N GLY A 238 -15.31 14.14 11.27
CA GLY A 238 -16.24 15.18 11.68
C GLY A 238 -16.89 14.83 13.02
N ASN A 239 -17.45 13.62 13.13
CA ASN A 239 -18.08 13.14 14.36
C ASN A 239 -17.10 13.06 15.54
N ILE A 240 -15.90 12.55 15.31
CA ILE A 240 -14.84 12.45 16.33
C ILE A 240 -14.41 13.85 16.79
N THR A 241 -14.21 14.79 15.88
CA THR A 241 -13.84 16.17 16.21
C THR A 241 -14.95 16.86 17.00
N LYS A 242 -16.22 16.64 16.62
CA LYS A 242 -17.39 17.16 17.35
C LYS A 242 -17.48 16.59 18.76
N TRP A 243 -17.28 15.29 18.93
CA TRP A 243 -17.23 14.65 20.25
C TRP A 243 -16.06 15.20 21.08
N TRP A 244 -14.86 15.29 20.50
CA TRP A 244 -13.67 15.78 21.18
C TRP A 244 -13.84 17.21 21.69
N ARG A 245 -14.40 18.10 20.88
CA ARG A 245 -14.70 19.48 21.28
C ARG A 245 -15.77 19.55 22.39
N LYS A 246 -16.83 18.74 22.31
CA LYS A 246 -17.87 18.65 23.36
C LYS A 246 -17.35 18.09 24.68
N SER A 247 -16.32 17.24 24.67
CA SER A 247 -15.78 16.61 25.87
C SER A 247 -15.18 17.61 26.87
N THR A 248 -14.83 18.83 26.42
CA THR A 248 -14.10 19.86 27.19
C THR A 248 -12.75 19.39 27.74
N LEU A 249 -12.26 18.20 27.34
CA LEU A 249 -11.02 17.61 27.85
C LEU A 249 -9.82 18.51 27.59
N VAL A 250 -9.74 19.13 26.41
CA VAL A 250 -8.64 20.05 26.05
C VAL A 250 -8.49 21.19 27.07
N ALA A 251 -9.60 21.73 27.58
CA ALA A 251 -9.58 22.77 28.60
C ALA A 251 -9.25 22.23 30.00
N LYS A 252 -9.67 21.00 30.33
CA LYS A 252 -9.46 20.36 31.64
C LYS A 252 -8.05 19.77 31.81
N VAL A 253 -7.41 19.36 30.72
CA VAL A 253 -6.08 18.73 30.72
C VAL A 253 -5.14 19.42 29.71
N PRO A 254 -4.77 20.69 29.92
CA PRO A 254 -3.93 21.46 28.99
C PRO A 254 -2.50 20.90 28.85
N TYR A 255 -2.09 20.03 29.78
CA TYR A 255 -0.82 19.32 29.77
C TYR A 255 -0.83 18.07 28.88
N VAL A 256 -1.90 17.81 28.12
CA VAL A 256 -1.99 16.72 27.14
C VAL A 256 -2.03 17.31 25.73
N ARG A 257 -1.39 16.63 24.77
CA ARG A 257 -1.37 17.05 23.36
C ARG A 257 -2.77 16.93 22.73
N ASP A 258 -3.32 18.05 22.25
CA ASP A 258 -4.52 18.05 21.41
C ASP A 258 -4.16 17.61 19.98
N ARG A 259 -4.38 16.33 19.66
CA ARG A 259 -3.95 15.71 18.39
C ARG A 259 -4.97 14.71 17.84
N VAL A 260 -6.26 14.92 18.09
CA VAL A 260 -7.33 13.98 17.72
C VAL A 260 -7.32 13.61 16.24
N VAL A 261 -7.13 14.60 15.35
CA VAL A 261 -7.05 14.38 13.90
C VAL A 261 -5.84 13.55 13.54
N LYS A 262 -4.67 13.84 14.14
CA LYS A 262 -3.45 13.07 13.89
C LYS A 262 -3.62 11.62 14.37
N THR A 263 -4.27 11.39 15.50
CA THR A 263 -4.55 10.04 16.00
C THR A 263 -5.46 9.30 15.04
N PHE A 264 -6.55 9.91 14.58
CA PHE A 264 -7.44 9.33 13.59
C PHE A 264 -6.73 9.02 12.25
N LEU A 265 -5.87 9.92 11.79
CA LEU A 265 -4.99 9.73 10.63
C LEU A 265 -3.86 8.71 10.88
N LEU A 266 -3.67 8.21 12.09
CA LEU A 266 -2.81 7.05 12.32
C LEU A 266 -3.64 5.76 12.31
N GLU A 267 -4.86 5.79 12.86
CA GLU A 267 -5.75 4.63 12.93
C GLU A 267 -6.24 4.15 11.55
N ILE A 268 -6.79 5.04 10.71
CA ILE A 268 -7.22 4.67 9.34
C ILE A 268 -6.06 4.03 8.55
N TRP A 269 -4.83 4.42 8.88
CA TRP A 269 -3.69 4.20 8.02
C TRP A 269 -2.86 3.01 8.48
N LYS A 270 -2.91 2.66 9.77
CA LYS A 270 -2.24 1.49 10.37
C LYS A 270 -3.03 0.20 10.22
N LEU A 271 -4.35 0.27 10.09
CA LEU A 271 -5.17 -0.93 10.03
C LEU A 271 -5.14 -1.47 8.59
N PRO A 272 -4.48 -2.62 8.31
CA PRO A 272 -4.93 -3.42 7.18
C PRO A 272 -6.42 -3.66 7.43
N LEU A 273 -7.26 -3.32 6.45
CA LEU A 273 -8.73 -3.36 6.59
C LEU A 273 -9.28 -4.73 7.03
N LYS A 274 -8.42 -5.79 7.05
CA LYS A 274 -8.65 -7.06 7.75
C LYS A 274 -9.10 -6.91 9.22
N ILE A 275 -8.69 -5.87 9.95
CA ILE A 275 -9.02 -5.73 11.39
C ILE A 275 -10.45 -5.22 11.61
N TRP A 276 -11.05 -4.51 10.64
CA TRP A 276 -12.42 -4.00 10.80
C TRP A 276 -13.47 -5.12 10.87
N PHE A 277 -13.20 -6.28 10.26
CA PHE A 277 -14.09 -7.44 10.33
C PHE A 277 -14.21 -8.06 11.72
N LEU A 278 -13.21 -7.87 12.60
CA LEU A 278 -13.23 -8.42 13.96
C LEU A 278 -13.93 -7.53 14.99
N PHE A 279 -14.23 -6.27 14.65
CA PHE A 279 -14.92 -5.32 15.54
C PHE A 279 -16.39 -5.09 15.19
N LEU A 280 -16.89 -5.75 14.13
CA LEU A 280 -18.27 -5.63 13.64
C LEU A 280 -19.09 -6.94 13.72
N MET A 281 -18.58 -7.97 14.39
CA MET A 281 -19.38 -9.10 14.92
C MET A 281 -19.42 -9.04 16.44
#